data_AF-A0A959QDE7-F1
#
_entry.id   AF-A0A959QDE7-F1
#
_cell.length_a   1.000
_cell.length_b   1.000
_cell.length_c   1.000
_cell.angle_alpha   90.00
_cell.angle_beta   90.00
_cell.angle_gamma   90.00
#
_symmetry.space_group_name_H-M   'P 1'
#
loop_
_entity.id
_entity.type
_entity.pdbx_description
1 polymer ?
#
loop_
_entity_poly.entity_id
_entity_poly.type
_entity_poly.pdbx_seq_one_letter_code
_entity_poly.pdbx_strand_id
1 'polypeptide(L)'
;VAPLFFLPGLLLYLLIGGRWRELLRNPYLYLGIAALILLVGGYYLWREHLSPGYLQAVWENELGGRFQGSLEAHREPAGFYLRRLWREAFVPWIFFLPVSILALFQTGRPEGRSLFLTLMSAGLGFLLVISLAQTKLSWYAAPLLPLLSLIVGLGLAPVLRAAARFFGSGTPYRRRLSLALLLLALGGQPYFEILRSVYVFQDRAHAWESRQYGPFLQGLKGKYPLTVAQWGYQAHIQFYVKALRAQGYQIGTRSPVELQVGNYAVVCEETPRAFLDELYQYRTLERYRECLLVEITAVNPATRKK
;
A
#
# COMPACT_ATOMS: atom_id res chain seq x y z
N VAL A 1 8.95 7.18 -9.89
CA VAL A 1 8.01 8.24 -10.34
C VAL A 1 7.15 8.80 -9.22
N ALA A 2 6.51 7.98 -8.38
CA ALA A 2 5.59 8.43 -7.31
C ALA A 2 6.06 9.58 -6.39
N PRO A 3 7.36 9.72 -6.03
CA PRO A 3 7.82 10.88 -5.25
C PRO A 3 7.59 12.23 -5.93
N LEU A 4 7.47 12.26 -7.27
CA LEU A 4 7.20 13.49 -8.02
C LEU A 4 5.75 13.97 -7.89
N PHE A 5 4.85 13.15 -7.35
CA PHE A 5 3.43 13.51 -7.19
C PHE A 5 3.19 14.60 -6.14
N PHE A 6 4.19 14.88 -5.28
CA PHE A 6 4.15 16.02 -4.37
C PHE A 6 4.44 17.37 -5.07
N LEU A 7 5.07 17.34 -6.26
CA LEU A 7 5.53 18.56 -6.95
C LEU A 7 4.41 19.54 -7.29
N PRO A 8 3.24 19.16 -7.83
CA PRO A 8 2.19 20.12 -8.16
C PRO A 8 1.76 20.95 -6.94
N GLY A 9 1.68 20.30 -5.78
CA GLY A 9 1.38 20.95 -4.50
C GLY A 9 2.47 21.92 -4.05
N LEU A 10 3.73 21.47 -4.09
CA LEU A 10 4.88 22.31 -3.71
C LEU A 10 5.07 23.51 -4.66
N LEU A 11 4.86 23.31 -5.96
CA LEU A 11 4.92 24.39 -6.95
C LEU A 11 3.83 25.42 -6.70
N LEU A 12 2.59 24.98 -6.42
CA LEU A 12 1.50 25.88 -6.07
C LEU A 12 1.83 26.72 -4.82
N TYR A 13 2.40 26.10 -3.79
CA TYR A 13 2.87 26.81 -2.59
C TYR A 13 3.90 27.90 -2.92
N LEU A 14 4.89 27.58 -3.74
CA LEU A 14 5.94 28.53 -4.13
C LEU A 14 5.42 29.68 -5.00
N LEU A 15 4.47 29.40 -5.90
CA LEU A 15 3.82 30.40 -6.74
C LEU A 15 3.00 31.38 -5.90
N ILE A 16 2.15 30.87 -5.01
CA ILE A 16 1.34 31.69 -4.09
C ILE A 16 2.25 32.52 -3.17
N GLY A 17 3.35 31.94 -2.69
CA GLY A 17 4.31 32.62 -1.84
C GLY A 17 5.25 33.60 -2.57
N GLY A 18 5.19 33.68 -3.91
CA GLY A 18 6.08 34.52 -4.71
C GLY A 18 7.57 34.10 -4.72
N ARG A 19 7.92 32.94 -4.15
CA ARG A 19 9.31 32.49 -3.95
C ARG A 19 9.86 31.62 -5.08
N TRP A 20 9.11 31.42 -6.16
CA TRP A 20 9.54 30.60 -7.30
C TRP A 20 10.83 31.11 -7.96
N ARG A 21 11.06 32.43 -7.98
CA ARG A 21 12.30 33.03 -8.52
C ARG A 21 13.52 32.68 -7.67
N GLU A 22 13.37 32.64 -6.35
CA GLU A 22 14.43 32.23 -5.43
C GLU A 22 14.81 30.76 -5.67
N LEU A 23 13.81 29.90 -5.87
CA LEU A 23 14.04 28.49 -6.19
C LEU A 23 14.82 28.33 -7.51
N LEU A 24 14.43 29.04 -8.58
CA LEU A 24 15.12 28.95 -9.87
C LEU A 24 16.53 29.55 -9.85
N ARG A 25 16.83 30.45 -8.93
CA ARG A 25 18.21 30.97 -8.75
C ARG A 25 19.09 30.05 -7.92
N ASN A 26 18.51 29.04 -7.27
CA ASN A 26 19.24 28.16 -6.37
C ASN A 26 19.99 27.08 -7.17
N PRO A 27 21.33 27.04 -7.13
CA PRO A 27 22.11 26.04 -7.86
C PRO A 27 21.83 24.59 -7.39
N TYR A 28 21.42 24.41 -6.14
CA TYR A 28 21.09 23.09 -5.59
C TYR A 28 19.85 22.47 -6.26
N LEU A 29 18.94 23.28 -6.81
CA LEU A 29 17.82 22.78 -7.63
C LEU A 29 18.35 22.00 -8.84
N TYR A 30 19.27 22.62 -9.58
CA TYR A 30 19.85 22.04 -10.79
C TYR A 30 20.73 20.83 -10.47
N LEU A 31 21.50 20.89 -9.38
CA LEU A 31 22.24 19.72 -8.90
C LEU A 31 21.31 18.54 -8.57
N GLY A 32 20.18 18.81 -7.90
CA GLY A 32 19.17 17.80 -7.61
C GLY A 32 18.52 17.22 -8.86
N ILE A 33 18.18 18.06 -9.85
CA ILE A 33 17.64 17.61 -11.15
C ILE A 33 18.68 16.76 -11.89
N ALA A 34 19.94 17.20 -11.95
CA ALA A 34 21.02 16.45 -12.58
C ALA A 34 21.23 15.09 -11.91
N ALA A 35 21.24 15.05 -10.57
CA ALA A 35 21.34 13.80 -9.82
C ALA A 35 20.14 12.87 -10.07
N LEU A 36 18.91 13.42 -10.14
CA LEU A 36 17.71 12.64 -10.47
C LEU A 36 17.82 12.04 -11.88
N ILE A 37 18.17 12.83 -12.89
CA ILE A 37 18.32 12.37 -14.27
C ILE A 37 19.43 11.31 -14.36
N LEU A 38 20.59 11.56 -13.75
CA LEU A 38 21.72 10.66 -13.81
C LEU A 38 21.41 9.31 -13.14
N LEU A 39 20.87 9.33 -11.92
CA LEU A 39 20.62 8.11 -11.15
C LEU A 39 19.39 7.37 -11.64
N VAL A 40 18.26 8.06 -11.76
CA VAL A 40 16.97 7.42 -12.13
C VAL A 40 16.91 7.19 -13.63
N GLY A 41 17.23 8.21 -14.43
CA GLY A 41 17.30 8.07 -15.89
C GLY A 41 18.37 7.06 -16.31
N GLY A 42 19.55 7.12 -15.70
CA GLY A 42 20.60 6.13 -15.92
C GLY A 42 20.15 4.70 -15.60
N TYR A 43 19.47 4.48 -14.47
CA TYR A 43 18.88 3.18 -14.15
C TYR A 43 17.90 2.70 -15.22
N TYR A 44 16.97 3.56 -15.65
CA TYR A 44 15.97 3.20 -16.66
C TYR A 44 16.60 2.86 -18.02
N LEU A 45 17.58 3.65 -18.46
CA LEU A 45 18.31 3.40 -19.72
C LEU A 45 19.16 2.13 -19.63
N TRP A 46 19.83 1.90 -18.50
CA TRP A 46 20.59 0.68 -18.27
C TRP A 46 19.68 -0.56 -18.29
N ARG A 47 18.50 -0.47 -17.67
CA ARG A 47 17.50 -1.54 -17.70
C ARG A 47 16.95 -1.80 -19.10
N GLU A 48 16.71 -0.75 -19.89
CA GLU A 48 16.31 -0.89 -21.29
C GLU A 48 17.39 -1.60 -22.11
N HIS A 49 18.66 -1.24 -21.91
CA HIS A 49 19.77 -1.89 -22.61
C HIS A 49 19.86 -3.39 -22.31
N LEU A 50 19.67 -3.79 -21.05
CA LEU A 50 19.68 -5.20 -20.64
C LEU A 50 18.39 -5.96 -21.00
N SER A 51 17.29 -5.26 -21.22
CA SER A 51 15.97 -5.86 -21.45
C SER A 51 15.15 -4.95 -22.36
N PRO A 52 15.37 -5.01 -23.69
CA PRO A 52 14.66 -4.16 -24.65
C PRO A 52 13.14 -4.28 -24.49
N GLY A 53 12.45 -3.14 -24.50
CA GLY A 53 11.02 -3.03 -24.20
C GLY A 53 10.70 -2.77 -22.73
N TYR A 54 11.70 -2.65 -21.85
CA TYR A 54 11.49 -2.33 -20.44
C TYR A 54 10.82 -0.95 -20.25
N LEU A 55 11.24 0.08 -20.97
CA LEU A 55 10.65 1.43 -20.90
C LEU A 55 9.20 1.42 -21.37
N GLN A 56 8.90 0.68 -22.43
CA GLN A 56 7.53 0.50 -22.91
C GLN A 56 6.68 -0.19 -21.84
N ALA A 57 7.18 -1.27 -21.25
CA ALA A 57 6.51 -1.96 -20.16
C ALA A 57 6.31 -1.04 -18.94
N VAL A 58 7.28 -0.21 -18.58
CA VAL A 58 7.16 0.79 -17.51
C VAL A 58 6.09 1.82 -17.86
N TRP A 59 6.05 2.33 -19.09
CA TRP A 59 5.03 3.28 -19.53
C TRP A 59 3.62 2.69 -19.41
N GLU A 60 3.44 1.46 -19.88
CA GLU A 60 2.17 0.72 -19.82
C GLU A 60 1.77 0.34 -18.39
N ASN A 61 2.72 0.07 -17.49
CA ASN A 61 2.42 -0.39 -16.14
C ASN A 61 2.41 0.73 -15.08
N GLU A 62 2.95 1.91 -15.38
CA GLU A 62 3.07 3.03 -14.44
C GLU A 62 2.25 4.24 -14.94
N LEU A 63 2.92 5.27 -15.49
CA LEU A 63 2.30 6.57 -15.79
C LEU A 63 1.26 6.49 -16.90
N GLY A 64 1.54 5.80 -18.01
CA GLY A 64 0.62 5.73 -19.14
C GLY A 64 -0.61 4.91 -18.79
N GLY A 65 -0.41 3.63 -18.46
CA GLY A 65 -1.54 2.71 -18.27
C GLY A 65 -2.33 2.89 -16.98
N ARG A 66 -1.69 3.19 -15.82
CA ARG A 66 -2.45 3.33 -14.55
C ARG A 66 -3.20 4.66 -14.44
N PHE A 67 -2.72 5.71 -15.09
CA PHE A 67 -3.47 6.98 -15.13
C PHE A 67 -4.59 6.96 -16.14
N GLN A 68 -4.39 6.38 -17.33
CA GLN A 68 -5.38 6.42 -18.41
C GLN A 68 -6.36 5.24 -18.38
N GLY A 69 -5.96 4.09 -17.82
CA GLY A 69 -6.77 2.88 -17.74
C GLY A 69 -6.90 2.34 -16.32
N SER A 70 -7.90 1.48 -16.10
CA SER A 70 -7.99 0.66 -14.90
C SER A 70 -7.27 -0.67 -15.13
N LEU A 71 -6.06 -0.81 -14.60
CA LEU A 71 -5.38 -2.10 -14.56
C LEU A 71 -6.01 -2.98 -13.47
N GLU A 72 -6.10 -4.28 -13.75
CA GLU A 72 -6.51 -5.30 -12.77
C GLU A 72 -7.88 -5.02 -12.10
N ALA A 73 -8.80 -4.36 -12.84
CA ALA A 73 -10.13 -3.97 -12.37
C ALA A 73 -10.16 -3.04 -11.13
N HIS A 74 -9.05 -2.35 -10.80
CA HIS A 74 -8.97 -1.42 -9.68
C HIS A 74 -9.54 -0.03 -9.99
N ARG A 75 -10.78 0.03 -10.50
CA ARG A 75 -11.47 1.28 -10.82
C ARG A 75 -12.30 1.74 -9.64
N GLU A 76 -11.90 2.84 -9.02
CA GLU A 76 -12.56 3.41 -7.84
C GLU A 76 -12.93 4.88 -8.05
N PRO A 77 -13.96 5.40 -7.34
CA PRO A 77 -14.42 6.78 -7.48
C PRO A 77 -13.39 7.81 -6.98
N ALA A 78 -13.52 9.08 -7.40
CA ALA A 78 -12.59 10.15 -7.02
C ALA A 78 -12.44 10.33 -5.50
N GLY A 79 -13.52 10.13 -4.73
CA GLY A 79 -13.51 10.21 -3.26
C GLY A 79 -12.94 8.99 -2.53
N PHE A 80 -12.38 8.00 -3.25
CA PHE A 80 -11.89 6.74 -2.67
C PHE A 80 -10.88 6.98 -1.54
N TYR A 81 -9.84 7.79 -1.78
CA TYR A 81 -8.79 8.03 -0.80
C TYR A 81 -9.26 8.84 0.41
N LEU A 82 -10.12 9.84 0.20
CA LEU A 82 -10.72 10.61 1.30
C LEU A 82 -11.57 9.72 2.20
N ARG A 83 -12.41 8.86 1.60
CA ARG A 83 -13.23 7.89 2.33
C ARG A 83 -12.36 6.94 3.14
N ARG A 84 -11.26 6.46 2.57
CA ARG A 84 -10.34 5.54 3.23
C ARG A 84 -9.58 6.20 4.39
N LEU A 85 -9.12 7.45 4.21
CA LEU A 85 -8.53 8.22 5.31
C LEU A 85 -9.53 8.40 6.47
N TRP A 86 -10.80 8.67 6.14
CA TRP A 86 -11.87 8.88 7.11
C TRP A 86 -12.34 7.61 7.83
N ARG A 87 -12.23 6.44 7.20
CA ARG A 87 -12.79 5.19 7.76
C ARG A 87 -11.75 4.24 8.34
N GLU A 88 -10.54 4.24 7.79
CA GLU A 88 -9.56 3.16 8.02
C GLU A 88 -8.18 3.71 8.34
N ALA A 89 -7.63 4.57 7.48
CA ALA A 89 -6.18 4.80 7.43
C ALA A 89 -5.68 5.90 8.38
N PHE A 90 -6.53 6.85 8.78
CA PHE A 90 -6.10 8.00 9.59
C PHE A 90 -7.04 8.32 10.77
N VAL A 91 -7.96 7.42 11.10
CA VAL A 91 -8.79 7.52 12.32
C VAL A 91 -7.95 7.07 13.52
N PRO A 92 -8.07 7.72 14.70
CA PRO A 92 -8.92 8.89 15.00
C PRO A 92 -8.27 10.24 14.66
N TRP A 93 -7.02 10.25 14.17
CA TRP A 93 -6.22 11.46 13.97
C TRP A 93 -6.83 12.49 13.00
N ILE A 94 -7.69 12.05 12.08
CA ILE A 94 -8.40 12.91 11.15
C ILE A 94 -9.24 14.00 11.85
N PHE A 95 -9.78 13.71 13.04
CA PHE A 95 -10.58 14.66 13.82
C PHE A 95 -9.73 15.80 14.41
N PHE A 96 -8.41 15.64 14.48
CA PHE A 96 -7.50 16.70 14.91
C PHE A 96 -7.05 17.61 13.76
N LEU A 97 -7.35 17.29 12.50
CA LEU A 97 -6.98 18.16 11.36
C LEU A 97 -7.65 19.54 11.43
N PRO A 98 -8.97 19.68 11.69
CA PRO A 98 -9.60 21.00 11.84
C PRO A 98 -8.99 21.81 12.99
N VAL A 99 -8.73 21.17 14.13
CA VAL A 99 -8.07 21.80 15.29
C VAL A 99 -6.69 22.29 14.91
N SER A 100 -5.96 21.51 14.12
CA SER A 100 -4.62 21.88 13.66
C SER A 100 -4.63 23.10 12.76
N ILE A 101 -5.57 23.16 11.82
CA ILE A 101 -5.78 24.33 10.96
C ILE A 101 -6.03 25.58 11.81
N LEU A 102 -6.96 25.51 12.77
CA LEU A 102 -7.32 26.64 13.63
C LEU A 102 -6.17 27.10 14.53
N ALA A 103 -5.47 26.16 15.18
CA ALA A 103 -4.37 26.47 16.10
C ALA A 103 -3.19 27.19 15.41
N LEU A 104 -2.95 26.92 14.13
CA LEU A 104 -1.89 27.56 13.36
C LEU A 104 -2.17 29.02 13.02
N PHE A 105 -3.44 29.40 12.85
CA PHE A 105 -3.80 30.82 12.68
C PHE A 105 -3.66 31.62 13.99
N GLN A 106 -3.72 30.96 15.15
CA GLN A 106 -3.66 31.61 16.46
C GLN A 106 -2.24 31.77 17.02
N THR A 107 -1.30 30.91 16.63
CA THR A 107 0.02 30.84 17.27
C THR A 107 1.02 31.90 16.80
N GLY A 108 0.71 32.67 15.76
CA GLY A 108 1.49 33.82 15.30
C GLY A 108 2.93 33.53 14.82
N ARG A 109 3.38 32.26 14.83
CA ARG A 109 4.76 31.90 14.45
C ARG A 109 4.88 31.69 12.94
N PRO A 110 5.66 32.52 12.23
CA PRO A 110 5.74 32.45 10.76
C PRO A 110 6.35 31.14 10.26
N GLU A 111 7.31 30.56 10.98
CA GLU A 111 7.97 29.31 10.60
C GLU A 111 7.01 28.12 10.66
N GLY A 112 6.23 28.01 11.74
CA GLY A 112 5.24 26.96 11.91
C GLY A 112 4.14 27.02 10.84
N ARG A 113 3.71 28.24 10.48
CA ARG A 113 2.76 28.46 9.40
C ARG A 113 3.34 28.08 8.04
N SER A 114 4.58 28.46 7.74
CA SER A 114 5.25 28.10 6.49
C SER A 114 5.40 26.58 6.34
N LEU A 115 5.85 25.89 7.39
CA LEU A 115 5.96 24.44 7.40
C LEU A 115 4.60 23.77 7.19
N PHE A 116 3.56 24.20 7.92
CA PHE A 116 2.21 23.66 7.74
C PHE A 116 1.69 23.84 6.32
N LEU A 117 1.80 25.04 5.75
CA LEU A 117 1.35 25.30 4.38
C LEU A 117 2.12 24.45 3.39
N THR A 118 3.43 24.27 3.58
CA THR A 118 4.25 23.39 2.74
C THR A 118 3.74 21.94 2.79
N LEU A 119 3.53 21.40 4.00
CA LEU A 119 3.04 20.03 4.20
C LEU A 119 1.63 19.83 3.64
N MET A 120 0.73 20.79 3.87
CA MET A 120 -0.63 20.76 3.34
C MET A 120 -0.67 20.86 1.83
N SER A 121 0.08 21.78 1.24
CA SER A 121 0.16 21.90 -0.21
C SER A 121 0.73 20.64 -0.84
N ALA A 122 1.83 20.09 -0.30
CA ALA A 122 2.40 18.82 -0.76
C ALA A 122 1.39 17.66 -0.65
N GLY A 123 0.73 17.51 0.51
CA GLY A 123 -0.25 16.46 0.75
C GLY A 123 -1.48 16.56 -0.16
N LEU A 124 -2.03 17.77 -0.34
CA LEU A 124 -3.16 18.01 -1.25
C LEU A 124 -2.78 17.78 -2.71
N GLY A 125 -1.58 18.22 -3.13
CA GLY A 125 -1.05 17.96 -4.46
C GLY A 125 -0.91 16.46 -4.74
N PHE A 126 -0.30 15.72 -3.82
CA PHE A 126 -0.18 14.27 -3.92
C PHE A 126 -1.55 13.58 -3.97
N LEU A 127 -2.45 13.94 -3.05
CA LEU A 127 -3.80 13.40 -2.99
C LEU A 127 -4.58 13.66 -4.28
N LEU A 128 -4.45 14.86 -4.86
CA LEU A 128 -5.07 15.20 -6.13
C LEU A 128 -4.56 14.29 -7.25
N VAL A 129 -3.23 14.16 -7.40
CA VAL A 129 -2.61 13.34 -8.45
C VAL A 129 -3.08 11.89 -8.37
N ILE A 130 -3.06 11.27 -7.19
CA ILE A 130 -3.49 9.87 -7.05
C ILE A 130 -5.00 9.72 -7.24
N SER A 131 -5.81 10.73 -6.89
CA SER A 131 -7.27 10.69 -7.04
C SER A 131 -7.71 10.83 -8.50
N LEU A 132 -6.89 11.48 -9.33
CA LEU A 132 -7.11 11.62 -10.77
C LEU A 132 -6.71 10.36 -11.58
N ALA A 133 -5.88 9.49 -11.02
CA ALA A 133 -5.53 8.22 -11.68
C ALA A 133 -6.76 7.28 -11.78
N GLN A 134 -6.90 6.57 -12.90
CA GLN A 134 -7.98 5.59 -13.08
C GLN A 134 -7.80 4.36 -12.20
N THR A 135 -6.58 3.83 -12.15
CA THR A 135 -6.22 2.71 -11.26
C THR A 135 -5.97 3.20 -9.85
N LYS A 136 -6.76 2.76 -8.88
CA LYS A 136 -6.63 3.15 -7.47
C LYS A 136 -6.43 1.95 -6.57
N LEU A 137 -5.27 1.92 -5.92
CA LEU A 137 -4.94 0.92 -4.91
C LEU A 137 -4.94 1.54 -3.53
N SER A 138 -5.32 0.70 -2.57
CA SER A 138 -5.60 1.09 -1.19
C SER A 138 -4.38 1.67 -0.46
N TRP A 139 -3.17 1.19 -0.80
CA TRP A 139 -1.90 1.64 -0.22
C TRP A 139 -1.30 2.89 -0.88
N TYR A 140 -1.86 3.39 -1.99
CA TYR A 140 -1.31 4.58 -2.67
C TYR A 140 -1.37 5.84 -1.81
N ALA A 141 -2.29 5.91 -0.83
CA ALA A 141 -2.38 7.01 0.12
C ALA A 141 -1.38 6.89 1.29
N ALA A 142 -0.63 5.78 1.44
CA ALA A 142 0.30 5.60 2.55
C ALA A 142 1.34 6.75 2.68
N PRO A 143 1.90 7.31 1.59
CA PRO A 143 2.82 8.45 1.68
C PRO A 143 2.21 9.74 2.25
N LEU A 144 0.86 9.86 2.30
CA LEU A 144 0.20 11.01 2.93
C LEU A 144 0.24 10.93 4.45
N LEU A 145 0.29 9.73 5.04
CA LEU A 145 0.15 9.54 6.48
C LEU A 145 1.22 10.30 7.29
N PRO A 146 2.52 10.25 6.96
CA PRO A 146 3.54 11.01 7.70
C PRO A 146 3.32 12.53 7.64
N LEU A 147 2.89 13.06 6.48
CA LEU A 147 2.61 14.50 6.31
C LEU A 147 1.42 14.91 7.19
N LEU A 148 0.33 14.14 7.15
CA LEU A 148 -0.86 14.38 7.98
C LEU A 148 -0.53 14.25 9.47
N SER A 149 0.29 13.27 9.87
CA SER A 149 0.75 13.13 11.25
C SER A 149 1.58 14.33 11.72
N LEU A 150 2.48 14.86 10.89
CA LEU A 150 3.23 16.08 11.22
C LEU A 150 2.30 17.27 11.38
N ILE A 151 1.30 17.39 10.52
CA ILE A 151 0.31 18.47 10.60
C ILE A 151 -0.50 18.39 11.89
N VAL A 152 -0.99 17.20 12.24
CA VAL A 152 -1.67 16.97 13.52
C VAL A 152 -0.74 17.29 14.69
N GLY A 153 0.53 16.90 14.62
CA GLY A 153 1.53 17.23 15.65
C GLY A 153 1.76 18.74 15.81
N LEU A 154 1.88 19.48 14.71
CA LEU A 154 2.02 20.95 14.72
C LEU A 154 0.81 21.64 15.35
N GLY A 155 -0.39 21.14 15.06
CA GLY A 155 -1.64 21.65 15.62
C GLY A 155 -1.87 21.30 17.09
N LEU A 156 -1.52 20.07 17.49
CA LEU A 156 -1.66 19.62 18.86
C LEU A 156 -0.63 20.24 19.79
N ALA A 157 0.59 20.54 19.31
CA ALA A 157 1.65 21.10 20.14
C ALA A 157 1.23 22.34 20.97
N PRO A 158 0.62 23.40 20.40
CA PRO A 158 0.13 24.54 21.20
C PRO A 158 -1.00 24.15 22.15
N VAL A 159 -1.92 23.28 21.75
CA VAL A 159 -3.03 22.80 22.59
C VAL A 159 -2.49 22.05 23.81
N LEU A 160 -1.56 21.12 23.61
CA LEU A 160 -0.91 20.36 24.67
C LEU A 160 -0.11 21.27 25.61
N ARG A 161 0.57 22.29 25.08
CA ARG A 161 1.27 23.29 25.91
C ARG A 161 0.30 24.14 26.73
N ALA A 162 -0.85 24.53 26.17
CA ALA A 162 -1.88 25.26 26.88
C ALA A 162 -2.50 24.40 27.99
N ALA A 163 -2.88 23.16 27.67
CA ALA A 163 -3.35 22.17 28.64
C ALA A 163 -2.34 21.95 29.76
N ALA A 164 -1.04 21.81 29.43
CA ALA A 164 0.02 21.65 30.43
C ALA A 164 0.16 22.84 31.38
N ARG A 165 -0.15 24.07 30.94
CA ARG A 165 -0.17 25.25 31.81
C ARG A 165 -1.39 25.21 32.74
N PHE A 166 -2.55 24.82 32.21
CA PHE A 166 -3.78 24.70 32.98
C PHE A 166 -3.70 23.63 34.08
N PHE A 167 -3.24 22.42 33.71
CA PHE A 167 -3.04 21.32 34.67
C PHE A 167 -1.75 21.43 35.49
N GLY A 168 -0.89 22.41 35.17
CA GLY A 168 0.49 22.52 35.65
C GLY A 168 0.73 23.63 36.65
N SER A 169 -0.29 24.12 37.37
CA SER A 169 -0.13 25.05 38.49
C SER A 169 0.61 24.44 39.71
N GLY A 170 1.07 23.20 39.62
CA GLY A 170 1.84 22.49 40.64
C GLY A 170 3.33 22.25 40.30
N THR A 171 3.97 21.33 41.01
CA THR A 171 5.40 20.99 40.85
C THR A 171 5.73 20.46 39.43
N PRO A 172 6.99 20.58 38.95
CA PRO A 172 7.39 20.12 37.61
C PRO A 172 7.12 18.62 37.38
N TYR A 173 7.13 17.81 38.44
CA TYR A 173 6.76 16.40 38.39
C TYR A 173 5.27 16.20 38.02
N ARG A 174 4.34 16.90 38.70
CA ARG A 174 2.90 16.83 38.40
C ARG A 174 2.62 17.24 36.96
N ARG A 175 3.27 18.30 36.46
CA ARG A 175 3.13 18.74 35.06
C ARG A 175 3.57 17.66 34.07
N ARG A 176 4.71 16.99 34.30
CA ARG A 176 5.20 15.90 33.44
C ARG A 176 4.25 14.69 33.48
N LEU A 177 3.76 14.33 34.66
CA LEU A 177 2.82 13.23 34.84
C LEU A 177 1.49 13.50 34.12
N SER A 178 0.90 14.69 34.28
CA SER A 178 -0.34 15.07 33.59
C SER A 178 -0.18 15.05 32.06
N LEU A 179 0.95 15.51 31.55
CA LEU A 179 1.28 15.42 30.11
C LEU A 179 1.41 13.97 29.63
N ALA A 180 2.09 13.12 30.40
CA ALA A 180 2.25 11.71 30.06
C ALA A 180 0.89 10.99 30.04
N LEU A 181 0.03 11.25 31.04
CA LEU A 181 -1.33 10.72 31.09
C LEU A 181 -2.20 11.23 29.94
N LEU A 182 -2.07 12.50 29.55
CA LEU A 182 -2.79 13.05 28.40
C LEU A 182 -2.34 12.41 27.09
N LEU A 183 -1.04 12.23 26.88
CA LEU A 183 -0.51 11.54 25.71
C LEU A 183 -0.92 10.06 25.68
N LEU A 184 -0.95 9.40 26.85
CA LEU A 184 -1.43 8.02 26.97
C LEU A 184 -2.93 7.93 26.68
N ALA A 185 -3.73 8.88 27.15
CA ALA A 185 -5.17 8.92 26.88
C ALA A 185 -5.47 9.15 25.40
N LEU A 186 -4.71 10.02 24.73
CA LEU A 186 -4.89 10.34 23.32
C LEU A 186 -4.33 9.26 22.37
N GLY A 187 -3.16 8.73 22.69
CA GLY A 187 -2.40 7.84 21.80
C GLY A 187 -2.40 6.37 22.21
N GLY A 188 -2.76 6.04 23.46
CA GLY A 188 -2.66 4.68 23.99
C GLY A 188 -3.58 3.70 23.27
N GLN A 189 -4.88 4.00 23.20
CA GLN A 189 -5.85 3.14 22.52
C GLN A 189 -5.50 2.88 21.03
N PRO A 190 -5.24 3.89 20.17
CA PRO A 190 -4.93 3.62 18.77
C PRO A 190 -3.58 2.91 18.61
N TYR A 191 -2.62 3.17 19.50
CA TYR A 191 -1.35 2.44 19.52
C TYR A 191 -1.55 0.96 19.84
N PHE A 192 -2.35 0.62 20.86
CA PHE A 192 -2.64 -0.78 21.19
C PHE A 192 -3.46 -1.49 20.12
N GLU A 193 -4.37 -0.80 19.42
CA GLU A 193 -5.08 -1.38 18.28
C GLU A 193 -4.16 -1.70 17.11
N ILE A 194 -3.19 -0.82 16.81
CA ILE A 194 -2.17 -1.11 15.80
C ILE A 194 -1.30 -2.28 16.24
N LEU A 195 -0.83 -2.31 17.50
CA LEU A 195 -0.07 -3.44 18.01
C LEU A 195 -0.87 -4.75 17.93
N ARG A 196 -2.15 -4.74 18.30
CA ARG A 196 -3.02 -5.91 18.20
C ARG A 196 -3.20 -6.34 16.74
N SER A 197 -3.43 -5.39 15.83
CA SER A 197 -3.62 -5.68 14.40
C SER A 197 -2.34 -6.08 13.66
N VAL A 198 -1.16 -5.88 14.25
CA VAL A 198 0.11 -6.36 13.70
C VAL A 198 0.56 -7.67 14.36
N TYR A 199 0.53 -7.75 15.69
CA TYR A 199 1.04 -8.90 16.45
C TYR A 199 0.04 -10.04 16.57
N VAL A 200 -1.23 -9.78 16.94
CA VAL A 200 -2.26 -10.84 16.96
C VAL A 200 -2.59 -11.28 15.53
N PHE A 201 -2.43 -10.36 14.57
CA PHE A 201 -2.52 -10.69 13.16
C PHE A 201 -1.26 -11.32 12.61
N GLN A 202 -0.11 -11.36 13.31
CA GLN A 202 1.08 -12.09 12.82
C GLN A 202 0.89 -13.60 12.93
N ASP A 203 0.21 -14.07 13.97
CA ASP A 203 -0.29 -15.46 14.05
C ASP A 203 -1.28 -15.76 12.91
N ARG A 204 -2.03 -14.75 12.44
CA ARG A 204 -2.87 -14.81 11.23
C ARG A 204 -2.19 -14.32 9.94
N ALA A 205 -0.95 -13.85 9.96
CA ALA A 205 -0.27 -13.32 8.78
C ALA A 205 0.27 -14.49 7.95
N HIS A 206 0.42 -15.65 8.59
CA HIS A 206 0.45 -16.96 7.97
C HIS A 206 -0.94 -17.56 7.65
N ALA A 207 -2.04 -16.90 8.05
CA ALA A 207 -3.42 -17.30 7.74
C ALA A 207 -3.99 -16.58 6.51
N TRP A 208 -3.29 -15.61 5.92
CA TRP A 208 -3.59 -15.21 4.54
C TRP A 208 -3.23 -16.41 3.66
N GLU A 209 -4.24 -17.16 3.24
CA GLU A 209 -4.15 -18.36 2.41
C GLU A 209 -3.17 -18.20 1.24
N SER A 210 -3.19 -17.03 0.59
CA SER A 210 -2.31 -16.67 -0.51
C SER A 210 -0.81 -16.61 -0.15
N ARG A 211 -0.45 -16.42 1.12
CA ARG A 211 0.97 -16.46 1.55
C ARG A 211 1.47 -17.88 1.82
N GLN A 212 0.58 -18.86 1.91
CA GLN A 212 0.95 -20.26 2.18
C GLN A 212 1.47 -21.00 0.94
N TYR A 213 1.20 -20.49 -0.28
CA TYR A 213 1.70 -21.08 -1.52
C TYR A 213 3.22 -21.24 -1.54
N GLY A 214 3.97 -20.25 -1.02
CA GLY A 214 5.44 -20.30 -1.05
C GLY A 214 6.02 -21.53 -0.33
N PRO A 215 5.82 -21.64 0.99
CA PRO A 215 6.26 -22.81 1.76
C PRO A 215 5.70 -24.14 1.23
N PHE A 216 4.42 -24.16 0.83
CA PHE A 216 3.80 -25.40 0.37
C PHE A 216 4.38 -25.89 -0.96
N LEU A 217 4.50 -25.01 -1.95
CA LEU A 217 5.11 -25.33 -3.25
C LEU A 217 6.57 -25.74 -3.09
N GLN A 218 7.29 -25.18 -2.11
CA GLN A 218 8.65 -25.62 -1.81
C GLN A 218 8.71 -27.04 -1.23
N GLY A 219 7.73 -27.46 -0.45
CA GLY A 219 7.62 -28.83 0.07
C GLY A 219 7.20 -29.87 -0.99
N LEU A 220 6.59 -29.44 -2.09
CA LEU A 220 6.11 -30.30 -3.18
C LEU A 220 7.08 -30.43 -4.37
N LYS A 221 8.27 -29.80 -4.29
CA LYS A 221 9.25 -29.78 -5.37
C LYS A 221 9.55 -31.18 -5.89
N GLY A 222 9.40 -31.38 -7.21
CA GLY A 222 9.78 -32.62 -7.90
C GLY A 222 8.88 -33.83 -7.65
N LYS A 223 7.84 -33.71 -6.81
CA LYS A 223 6.94 -34.84 -6.52
C LYS A 223 5.91 -35.10 -7.63
N TYR A 224 5.38 -34.02 -8.23
CA TYR A 224 4.29 -34.08 -9.21
C TYR A 224 4.45 -32.98 -10.28
N PRO A 225 3.80 -33.12 -11.45
CA PRO A 225 3.61 -32.01 -12.40
C PRO A 225 2.48 -31.09 -11.90
N LEU A 226 2.86 -30.03 -11.18
CA LEU A 226 1.94 -29.20 -10.40
C LEU A 226 1.21 -28.15 -11.25
N THR A 227 -0.06 -27.90 -10.93
CA THR A 227 -0.81 -26.76 -11.46
C THR A 227 -1.38 -25.95 -10.29
N VAL A 228 -0.99 -24.69 -10.14
CA VAL A 228 -1.57 -23.81 -9.13
C VAL A 228 -2.89 -23.26 -9.66
N ALA A 229 -3.99 -23.58 -8.98
CA ALA A 229 -5.32 -23.10 -9.31
C ALA A 229 -5.49 -21.68 -8.73
N GLN A 230 -5.54 -20.67 -9.59
CA GLN A 230 -5.65 -19.27 -9.17
C GLN A 230 -6.65 -18.51 -10.03
N TRP A 231 -7.33 -17.54 -9.42
CA TRP A 231 -8.16 -16.59 -10.16
C TRP A 231 -7.35 -15.36 -10.57
N GLY A 232 -7.41 -15.00 -11.85
CA GLY A 232 -6.75 -13.80 -12.37
C GLY A 232 -5.24 -13.76 -12.16
N TYR A 233 -4.71 -12.54 -12.11
CA TYR A 233 -3.28 -12.30 -11.93
C TYR A 233 -2.92 -12.19 -10.44
N GLN A 234 -2.08 -13.12 -9.98
CA GLN A 234 -1.54 -13.14 -8.62
C GLN A 234 -0.01 -13.14 -8.67
N ALA A 235 0.60 -11.95 -8.51
CA ALA A 235 2.03 -11.74 -8.73
C ALA A 235 2.93 -12.65 -7.85
N HIS A 236 2.50 -12.91 -6.60
CA HIS A 236 3.27 -13.75 -5.68
C HIS A 236 3.28 -15.23 -6.10
N ILE A 237 2.17 -15.77 -6.60
CA ILE A 237 2.13 -17.15 -7.14
C ILE A 237 3.01 -17.23 -8.39
N GLN A 238 2.89 -16.25 -9.29
CA GLN A 238 3.71 -16.16 -10.50
C GLN A 238 5.21 -16.14 -10.21
N PHE A 239 5.63 -15.49 -9.12
CA PHE A 239 7.02 -15.53 -8.66
C PHE A 239 7.46 -16.97 -8.34
N TYR A 240 6.72 -17.70 -7.50
CA TYR A 240 7.09 -19.06 -7.11
C TYR A 240 7.05 -20.04 -8.30
N VAL A 241 6.04 -19.93 -9.15
CA VAL A 241 5.93 -20.76 -10.36
C VAL A 241 7.10 -20.51 -11.30
N LYS A 242 7.48 -19.25 -11.56
CA LYS A 242 8.66 -18.91 -12.39
C LYS A 242 9.96 -19.38 -11.75
N ALA A 243 10.13 -19.19 -10.44
CA ALA A 243 11.33 -19.64 -9.72
C ALA A 243 11.51 -21.16 -9.75
N LEU A 244 10.43 -21.92 -9.61
CA LEU A 244 10.44 -23.38 -9.70
C LEU A 244 10.64 -23.89 -11.12
N ARG A 245 10.03 -23.24 -12.12
CA ARG A 245 10.29 -23.53 -13.54
C ARG A 245 11.76 -23.33 -13.91
N ALA A 246 12.38 -22.26 -13.41
CA ALA A 246 13.79 -21.99 -13.64
C ALA A 246 14.71 -23.07 -13.04
N GLN A 247 14.22 -23.82 -12.03
CA GLN A 247 14.91 -24.98 -11.44
C GLN A 247 14.59 -26.30 -12.19
N GLY A 248 13.84 -26.26 -13.29
CA GLY A 248 13.49 -27.44 -14.10
C GLY A 248 12.22 -28.18 -13.67
N TYR A 249 11.47 -27.68 -12.67
CA TYR A 249 10.25 -28.33 -12.22
C TYR A 249 9.07 -28.08 -13.15
N GLN A 250 8.26 -29.12 -13.40
CA GLN A 250 7.00 -29.00 -14.12
C GLN A 250 5.94 -28.39 -13.22
N ILE A 251 5.73 -27.08 -13.35
CA ILE A 251 4.69 -26.36 -12.63
C ILE A 251 4.02 -25.32 -13.54
N GLY A 252 2.75 -25.01 -13.33
CA GLY A 252 2.07 -23.92 -14.02
C GLY A 252 0.95 -23.29 -13.21
N THR A 253 0.25 -22.34 -13.81
CA THR A 253 -0.97 -21.73 -13.25
C THR A 253 -2.11 -21.93 -14.22
N ARG A 254 -3.31 -22.24 -13.71
CA ARG A 254 -4.55 -22.29 -14.49
C ARG A 254 -5.70 -21.70 -13.69
N SER A 255 -6.73 -21.25 -14.41
CA SER A 255 -8.01 -20.95 -13.75
C SER A 255 -8.60 -22.25 -13.18
N PRO A 256 -9.26 -22.21 -12.00
CA PRO A 256 -9.90 -23.39 -11.43
C PRO A 256 -10.86 -24.10 -12.40
N VAL A 257 -11.53 -23.33 -13.28
CA VAL A 257 -12.51 -23.85 -14.25
C VAL A 257 -11.88 -24.54 -15.47
N GLU A 258 -10.56 -24.38 -15.66
CA GLU A 258 -9.81 -24.93 -16.79
C GLU A 258 -9.02 -26.20 -16.42
N LEU A 259 -9.22 -26.70 -15.20
CA LEU A 259 -8.59 -27.93 -14.75
C LEU A 259 -9.19 -29.14 -15.46
N GLN A 260 -8.34 -30.14 -15.71
CA GLN A 260 -8.71 -31.38 -16.38
C GLN A 260 -8.47 -32.58 -15.48
N VAL A 261 -9.19 -33.67 -15.76
CA VAL A 261 -8.98 -34.96 -15.09
C VAL A 261 -7.52 -35.40 -15.27
N GLY A 262 -6.89 -35.85 -14.18
CA GLY A 262 -5.47 -36.18 -14.10
C GLY A 262 -4.54 -35.02 -13.76
N ASN A 263 -5.06 -33.79 -13.61
CA ASN A 263 -4.24 -32.66 -13.14
C ASN A 263 -3.98 -32.76 -11.62
N TYR A 264 -2.74 -32.44 -11.23
CA TYR A 264 -2.35 -32.24 -9.83
C TYR A 264 -2.46 -30.75 -9.49
N ALA A 265 -3.57 -30.36 -8.88
CA ALA A 265 -3.88 -28.97 -8.58
C ALA A 265 -3.47 -28.58 -7.15
N VAL A 266 -2.82 -27.44 -6.99
CA VAL A 266 -2.52 -26.81 -5.70
C VAL A 266 -3.48 -25.65 -5.50
N VAL A 267 -4.21 -25.67 -4.39
CA VAL A 267 -5.12 -24.60 -3.99
C VAL A 267 -4.91 -24.27 -2.52
N CYS A 268 -4.76 -22.98 -2.19
CA CYS A 268 -4.72 -22.51 -0.80
C CYS A 268 -5.88 -21.60 -0.45
N GLU A 269 -6.42 -20.90 -1.44
CA GLU A 269 -7.46 -19.89 -1.22
C GLU A 269 -8.88 -20.49 -1.24
N GLU A 270 -9.76 -19.96 -0.39
CA GLU A 270 -11.15 -20.41 -0.24
C GLU A 270 -11.93 -20.29 -1.55
N THR A 271 -11.78 -19.19 -2.29
CA THR A 271 -12.55 -18.98 -3.54
C THR A 271 -12.18 -19.99 -4.64
N PRO A 272 -10.91 -20.16 -5.05
CA PRO A 272 -10.54 -21.23 -5.97
C PRO A 272 -10.94 -22.64 -5.47
N ARG A 273 -10.91 -22.87 -4.15
CA ARG A 273 -11.29 -24.14 -3.55
C ARG A 273 -12.79 -24.41 -3.68
N ALA A 274 -13.64 -23.41 -3.44
CA ALA A 274 -15.08 -23.54 -3.61
C ALA A 274 -15.45 -23.93 -5.06
N PHE A 275 -14.75 -23.37 -6.06
CA PHE A 275 -14.93 -23.79 -7.45
C PHE A 275 -14.45 -25.22 -7.72
N LEU A 276 -13.35 -25.62 -7.10
CA LEU A 276 -12.88 -27.00 -7.17
C LEU A 276 -13.94 -27.97 -6.62
N ASP A 277 -14.53 -27.65 -5.46
CA ASP A 277 -15.58 -28.43 -4.81
C ASP A 277 -16.88 -28.48 -5.63
N GLU A 278 -17.23 -27.39 -6.32
CA GLU A 278 -18.41 -27.31 -7.18
C GLU A 278 -18.22 -28.09 -8.49
N LEU A 279 -17.08 -27.90 -9.16
CA LEU A 279 -16.87 -28.31 -10.55
C LEU A 279 -16.26 -29.71 -10.69
N TYR A 280 -15.56 -30.22 -9.68
CA TYR A 280 -14.78 -31.45 -9.82
C TYR A 280 -14.97 -32.41 -8.66
N GLN A 281 -14.78 -33.70 -8.95
CA GLN A 281 -14.40 -34.68 -7.94
C GLN A 281 -12.88 -34.79 -7.94
N TYR A 282 -12.29 -34.81 -6.75
CA TYR A 282 -10.85 -34.86 -6.61
C TYR A 282 -10.44 -35.70 -5.39
N ARG A 283 -9.21 -36.20 -5.42
CA ARG A 283 -8.56 -36.88 -4.31
C ARG A 283 -7.51 -35.97 -3.69
N THR A 284 -7.56 -35.75 -2.38
CA THR A 284 -6.51 -35.00 -1.69
C THR A 284 -5.28 -35.88 -1.50
N LEU A 285 -4.11 -35.40 -1.95
CA LEU A 285 -2.82 -36.10 -1.84
C LEU A 285 -1.98 -35.59 -0.68
N GLU A 286 -1.86 -34.27 -0.54
CA GLU A 286 -1.15 -33.62 0.55
C GLU A 286 -1.96 -32.43 1.07
N ARG A 287 -1.83 -32.16 2.37
CA ARG A 287 -2.43 -30.99 3.03
C ARG A 287 -1.37 -30.26 3.84
N TYR A 288 -1.33 -28.95 3.69
CA TYR A 288 -0.52 -28.07 4.51
C TYR A 288 -1.36 -26.88 4.95
N ARG A 289 -1.84 -26.92 6.19
CA ARG A 289 -2.79 -25.94 6.73
C ARG A 289 -4.03 -25.86 5.82
N GLU A 290 -4.32 -24.71 5.24
CA GLU A 290 -5.45 -24.49 4.34
C GLU A 290 -5.14 -24.91 2.89
N CYS A 291 -3.86 -25.13 2.57
CA CYS A 291 -3.47 -25.60 1.24
C CYS A 291 -3.72 -27.09 1.04
N LEU A 292 -4.24 -27.41 -0.13
CA LEU A 292 -4.46 -28.76 -0.62
C LEU A 292 -3.69 -28.98 -1.92
N LEU A 293 -3.01 -30.12 -2.00
CA LEU A 293 -2.64 -30.74 -3.26
C LEU A 293 -3.70 -31.79 -3.57
N VAL A 294 -4.38 -31.63 -4.71
CA VAL A 294 -5.45 -32.52 -5.13
C VAL A 294 -5.17 -33.08 -6.52
N GLU A 295 -5.63 -34.30 -6.77
CA GLU A 295 -5.69 -34.91 -8.09
C GLU A 295 -7.13 -34.86 -8.57
N ILE A 296 -7.37 -34.25 -9.72
CA ILE A 296 -8.71 -34.19 -10.32
C ILE A 296 -9.07 -35.57 -10.89
N THR A 297 -10.09 -36.22 -10.33
CA THR A 297 -10.48 -37.59 -10.73
C THR A 297 -11.67 -37.61 -11.68
N ALA A 298 -12.58 -36.64 -11.58
CA ALA A 298 -13.71 -36.51 -12.50
C ALA A 298 -14.24 -35.06 -12.53
N VAL A 299 -14.98 -34.72 -13.57
CA VAL A 299 -15.79 -33.49 -13.62
C VAL A 299 -17.15 -33.78 -13.00
N ASN A 300 -17.66 -32.88 -12.15
CA ASN A 300 -18.94 -33.06 -11.49
C ASN A 300 -20.08 -33.06 -12.53
N PRO A 301 -20.92 -34.11 -12.63
CA PRO A 301 -21.96 -34.18 -13.65
C PRO A 301 -23.03 -33.09 -13.55
N ALA A 302 -23.20 -32.45 -12.39
CA ALA A 302 -24.18 -31.38 -12.18
C ALA A 302 -23.86 -30.08 -12.94
N THR A 303 -22.60 -29.86 -13.33
CA THR A 303 -22.14 -28.59 -13.95
C THR A 303 -22.09 -28.65 -15.48
N ARG A 304 -22.34 -29.82 -16.09
CA ARG A 304 -22.39 -30.01 -17.56
C ARG A 304 -23.62 -29.38 -18.26
N LYS A 305 -24.55 -28.77 -17.51
CA LYS A 305 -25.86 -28.26 -18.00
C LYS A 305 -26.00 -26.73 -17.98
N LYS A 306 -24.93 -25.97 -17.78
CA LYS A 306 -24.93 -24.51 -17.92
C LYS A 306 -23.88 -24.04 -18.90
#